data_AF-A0A6J2JLU9-F1
#
_entry.id   AF-A0A6J2JLU9-F1
#
_cell.length_a   1.000
_cell.length_b   1.000
_cell.length_c   1.000
_cell.angle_alpha   90.00
_cell.angle_beta   90.00
_cell.angle_gamma   90.00
#
_symmetry.space_group_name_H-M   'P 1'
#
loop_
_entity.id
_entity.type
_entity.pdbx_description
1 polymer ?
#
loop_
_entity_poly.entity_id
_entity_poly.type
_entity_poly.pdbx_seq_one_letter_code
_entity_poly.pdbx_strand_id
1 'polypeptide(L)'
;MDISLLSGCGIQENFNLFLKIKVNKNINKMSAWRQAGLTYINYSNIAAKVLRRSLKQEFRAEALKRDESHVRVTPWANGRPAHLQKAVPK
;
A
#
# COMPACT_ATOMS: atom_id res chain seq x y z
N MET A 1 -5.11 55.25 27.86
CA MET A 1 -4.15 54.96 26.77
C MET A 1 -3.89 53.45 26.77
N ASP A 2 -4.91 52.60 26.82
CA ASP A 2 -5.87 52.21 25.77
C ASP A 2 -5.18 51.54 24.56
N ILE A 3 -5.16 50.20 24.60
CA ILE A 3 -4.50 49.28 23.65
C ILE A 3 -5.41 48.98 22.43
N SER A 4 -6.52 49.71 22.29
CA SER A 4 -7.59 49.50 21.31
C SER A 4 -7.29 49.93 19.86
N LEU A 5 -6.03 50.22 19.49
CA LEU A 5 -5.70 50.80 18.17
C LEU A 5 -4.83 49.93 17.24
N LEU A 6 -4.68 48.63 17.52
CA LEU A 6 -4.12 47.67 16.53
C LEU A 6 -5.19 46.72 15.97
N SER A 7 -6.33 47.30 15.57
CA SER A 7 -7.45 46.64 14.89
C SER A 7 -7.24 46.50 13.37
N GLY A 8 -6.07 46.05 12.90
CA GLY A 8 -5.79 46.17 11.45
C GLY A 8 -4.73 45.29 10.82
N CYS A 9 -4.42 44.11 11.35
CA CYS A 9 -3.57 43.14 10.64
C CYS A 9 -4.34 41.84 10.40
N GLY A 10 -5.01 41.76 9.26
CA GLY A 10 -5.79 40.61 8.78
C GLY A 10 -4.95 39.39 8.39
N ILE A 11 -4.03 38.97 9.27
CA ILE A 11 -3.15 37.82 9.05
C ILE A 11 -3.40 36.69 10.08
N GLN A 12 -4.15 36.96 11.16
CA GLN A 12 -4.37 35.97 12.23
C GLN A 12 -5.57 35.02 11.97
N GLU A 13 -6.55 35.38 11.13
CA GLU A 13 -7.74 34.54 10.93
C GLU A 13 -7.51 33.37 9.96
N ASN A 14 -6.48 33.45 9.11
CA ASN A 14 -6.25 32.47 8.05
C ASN A 14 -5.46 31.22 8.49
N PHE A 15 -4.87 31.19 9.69
CA PHE A 15 -4.21 29.96 10.17
C PHE A 15 -5.20 28.95 10.76
N ASN A 16 -6.23 29.39 11.46
CA ASN A 16 -7.22 28.50 12.06
C ASN A 16 -8.28 27.99 11.07
N LEU A 17 -8.48 28.67 9.94
CA LEU A 17 -9.38 28.20 8.87
C LEU A 17 -8.71 27.19 7.95
N PHE A 18 -7.40 27.32 7.68
CA PHE A 18 -6.65 26.40 6.83
C PHE A 18 -6.38 25.04 7.51
N LEU A 19 -6.29 24.99 8.84
CA LEU A 19 -6.12 23.72 9.59
C LEU A 19 -7.44 23.01 9.93
N LYS A 20 -8.60 23.64 9.75
CA LYS A 20 -9.93 23.04 10.03
C LYS A 20 -10.54 22.31 8.83
N ILE A 21 -10.00 22.49 7.63
CA ILE A 21 -10.45 21.75 6.45
C ILE A 21 -9.72 20.41 6.41
N LYS A 22 -10.50 19.34 6.64
CA LYS A 22 -10.19 17.92 6.38
C LYS A 22 -9.68 17.06 7.55
N VAL A 23 -10.26 17.24 8.74
CA VAL A 23 -10.39 16.12 9.69
C VAL A 23 -11.86 15.88 10.00
N ASN A 24 -12.62 15.48 8.98
CA ASN A 24 -13.74 14.57 9.19
C ASN A 24 -13.43 13.31 8.38
N LYS A 25 -12.79 12.38 9.08
CA LYS A 25 -12.45 11.05 8.58
C LYS A 25 -13.35 10.10 9.37
N ASN A 26 -14.54 9.82 8.86
CA ASN A 26 -15.33 8.67 9.30
C ASN A 26 -14.63 7.42 8.72
N ILE A 27 -13.61 6.92 9.42
CA ILE A 27 -12.71 5.86 8.92
C ILE A 27 -13.31 4.49 9.22
N ASN A 28 -14.24 4.07 8.36
CA ASN A 28 -14.39 2.65 8.03
C ASN A 28 -14.02 2.46 6.56
N LYS A 29 -12.81 2.90 6.19
CA LYS A 29 -12.27 2.70 4.84
C LYS A 29 -11.40 1.44 4.84
N MET A 30 -12.00 0.30 4.51
CA MET A 30 -11.25 -0.94 4.31
C MET A 30 -10.14 -0.69 3.28
N SER A 31 -8.92 -1.15 3.53
CA SER A 31 -7.80 -0.83 2.64
C SER A 31 -8.07 -1.33 1.21
N ALA A 32 -7.70 -0.55 0.19
CA ALA A 32 -8.03 -0.84 -1.20
C ALA A 32 -7.57 -2.25 -1.64
N TRP A 33 -6.42 -2.70 -1.11
CA TRP A 33 -5.89 -4.03 -1.38
C TRP A 33 -6.68 -5.16 -0.69
N ARG A 34 -7.34 -4.89 0.44
CA ARG A 34 -8.27 -5.84 1.09
C ARG A 34 -9.56 -5.97 0.31
N GLN A 35 -10.04 -4.87 -0.28
CA GLN A 35 -11.21 -4.90 -1.17
C GLN A 35 -10.92 -5.68 -2.47
N ALA A 36 -9.68 -5.62 -2.95
CA ALA A 36 -9.21 -6.38 -4.12
C ALA A 36 -8.98 -7.88 -3.85
N GLY A 37 -9.28 -8.39 -2.64
CA GLY A 37 -9.12 -9.81 -2.30
C GLY A 37 -7.66 -10.26 -2.13
N LEU A 38 -6.71 -9.32 -2.01
CA LEU A 38 -5.30 -9.68 -1.80
C LEU A 38 -5.06 -10.14 -0.36
N THR A 39 -4.39 -11.27 -0.20
CA THR A 39 -3.81 -11.66 1.08
C THR A 39 -2.67 -10.71 1.43
N TYR A 40 -2.39 -10.55 2.72
CA TYR A 40 -1.29 -9.70 3.18
C TYR A 40 0.06 -10.13 2.59
N ILE A 41 0.28 -11.44 2.50
CA ILE A 41 1.50 -12.03 1.91
C ILE A 41 1.64 -11.63 0.44
N ASN A 42 0.56 -11.71 -0.35
CA ASN A 42 0.61 -11.31 -1.75
C ASN A 42 0.85 -9.80 -1.90
N TYR A 43 0.20 -8.98 -1.05
CA TYR A 43 0.40 -7.54 -1.04
C TYR A 43 1.85 -7.15 -0.76
N SER A 44 2.46 -7.70 0.30
CA SER A 44 3.85 -7.38 0.66
C SER A 44 4.85 -7.85 -0.40
N ASN A 45 4.60 -9.00 -1.03
CA ASN A 45 5.42 -9.50 -2.14
C ASN A 45 5.39 -8.54 -3.35
N ILE A 46 4.20 -8.04 -3.73
CA ILE A 46 4.05 -7.07 -4.82
C ILE A 46 4.79 -5.77 -4.48
N ALA A 47 4.63 -5.26 -3.27
CA ALA A 47 5.32 -4.05 -2.81
C ALA A 47 6.84 -4.21 -2.88
N ALA A 48 7.37 -5.35 -2.42
CA ALA A 48 8.80 -5.66 -2.50
C ALA A 48 9.30 -5.71 -3.95
N LYS A 49 8.52 -6.30 -4.87
CA LYS A 49 8.86 -6.36 -6.30
C LYS A 49 8.92 -4.97 -6.94
N VAL A 50 7.98 -4.09 -6.62
CA VAL A 50 7.98 -2.70 -7.10
C VAL A 50 9.23 -1.99 -6.57
N LEU A 51 9.54 -2.13 -5.27
CA LEU A 51 10.73 -1.56 -4.66
C LEU A 51 12.02 -1.96 -5.39
N ARG A 52 12.17 -3.25 -5.71
CA ARG A 52 13.34 -3.80 -6.42
C ARG A 52 13.53 -3.24 -7.83
N ARG A 53 12.43 -2.91 -8.51
CA ARG A 53 12.45 -2.33 -9.86
C ARG A 53 12.82 -0.85 -9.86
N SER A 54 12.58 -0.16 -8.74
CA SER A 54 12.86 1.26 -8.58
C SER A 54 14.34 1.57 -8.25
N LEU A 55 15.18 0.56 -8.02
CA LEU A 55 16.62 0.77 -7.77
C LEU A 55 17.40 1.09 -9.05
N LYS A 56 18.57 1.71 -8.87
CA LYS A 56 19.59 1.89 -9.91
C LYS A 56 20.04 0.55 -10.47
N GLN A 57 20.43 0.55 -11.75
CA GLN A 57 20.71 -0.67 -12.51
C GLN A 57 21.79 -1.56 -11.86
N GLU A 58 22.80 -0.95 -11.25
CA GLU A 58 23.90 -1.63 -10.55
C GLU A 58 23.42 -2.54 -9.40
N PHE A 59 22.38 -2.14 -8.66
CA PHE A 59 21.83 -2.92 -7.55
C PHE A 59 20.59 -3.73 -7.94
N ARG A 60 19.94 -3.34 -9.04
CA ARG A 60 18.72 -3.98 -9.52
C ARG A 60 18.94 -5.42 -9.95
N ALA A 61 20.05 -5.72 -10.63
CA ALA A 61 20.37 -7.08 -11.08
C ALA A 61 20.48 -8.06 -9.91
N GLU A 62 21.15 -7.68 -8.83
CA GLU A 62 21.29 -8.50 -7.62
C GLU A 62 19.97 -8.60 -6.85
N ALA A 63 19.21 -7.51 -6.77
CA ALA A 63 17.92 -7.48 -6.08
C ALA A 63 16.86 -8.36 -6.78
N LEU A 64 16.85 -8.42 -8.11
CA LEU A 64 15.88 -9.18 -8.91
C LEU A 64 16.01 -10.70 -8.74
N LYS A 65 17.20 -11.22 -8.44
CA LYS A 65 17.40 -12.66 -8.17
C LYS A 65 16.52 -13.19 -7.03
N ARG A 66 16.17 -12.33 -6.06
CA ARG A 66 15.28 -12.70 -4.94
C ARG A 66 13.79 -12.76 -5.31
N ASP A 67 13.41 -12.34 -6.52
CA ASP A 67 12.00 -12.37 -6.97
C ASP A 67 11.59 -13.78 -7.45
N GLU A 68 12.57 -14.64 -7.76
CA GLU A 68 12.33 -16.00 -8.23
C GLU A 68 12.01 -16.95 -7.05
N SER A 69 10.76 -17.38 -6.95
CA SER A 69 10.31 -18.37 -5.97
C SER A 69 9.88 -19.66 -6.69
N HIS A 70 10.74 -20.67 -6.68
CA HIS A 70 10.49 -21.98 -7.29
C HIS A 70 9.80 -22.91 -6.27
N VAL A 71 8.50 -22.73 -6.05
CA VAL A 71 7.71 -23.60 -5.14
C VAL A 71 6.82 -24.53 -5.96
N ARG A 72 7.04 -25.84 -5.84
CA ARG A 72 6.15 -26.87 -6.41
C ARG A 72 5.23 -27.38 -5.32
N VAL A 73 3.94 -27.02 -5.40
CA VAL A 73 2.91 -27.58 -4.53
C VAL A 73 2.40 -28.88 -5.17
N THR A 74 2.35 -29.98 -4.42
CA THR A 74 1.71 -31.22 -4.86
C THR A 74 0.48 -31.45 -4.00
N PRO A 75 -0.74 -31.25 -4.51
CA PRO A 75 -1.94 -31.53 -3.75
C PRO A 75 -2.06 -33.04 -3.54
N TRP A 76 -2.46 -33.45 -2.33
CA TRP A 76 -2.74 -34.84 -1.99
C TRP A 76 -4.23 -35.00 -1.72
N ALA A 77 -4.85 -36.03 -2.28
CA ALA A 77 -6.23 -36.39 -2.01
C ALA A 77 -6.38 -37.91 -2.00
N ASN A 78 -7.15 -38.46 -1.07
CA ASN A 78 -7.43 -39.90 -0.96
C ASN A 78 -6.17 -40.79 -0.94
N GLY A 79 -5.09 -40.31 -0.34
CA GLY A 79 -3.82 -41.05 -0.21
C GLY A 79 -2.99 -41.17 -1.49
N ARG A 80 -3.36 -40.47 -2.57
CA ARG A 80 -2.57 -40.40 -3.81
C ARG A 80 -2.25 -38.93 -4.15
N PRO A 81 -1.09 -38.66 -4.78
CA PRO A 81 -0.81 -37.32 -5.30
C PRO A 81 -1.83 -37.00 -6.40
N ALA A 82 -2.59 -35.92 -6.23
CA ALA A 82 -3.53 -35.44 -7.22
C ALA A 82 -2.77 -34.67 -8.32
N HIS A 83 -3.20 -34.84 -9.58
CA HIS A 83 -2.64 -34.05 -10.68
C HIS A 83 -3.03 -32.58 -10.49
N LEU A 84 -2.05 -31.68 -10.60
CA LEU A 84 -2.25 -30.24 -10.54
C LEU A 84 -3.18 -29.80 -11.69
N GLN A 85 -4.47 -29.60 -11.41
CA GLN A 85 -5.34 -28.89 -12.34
C GLN A 85 -4.86 -27.44 -12.39
N LYS A 86 -4.24 -27.03 -13.51
CA LYS A 86 -3.94 -25.63 -13.76
C LYS A 86 -5.26 -24.92 -13.97
N ALA A 87 -5.55 -23.90 -13.16
CA ALA A 87 -6.73 -23.06 -13.38
C ALA A 87 -6.63 -22.42 -14.77
N VAL A 88 -7.61 -22.70 -15.63
CA VAL A 88 -7.75 -22.06 -16.95
C VAL A 88 -8.08 -20.59 -16.70
N PRO A 89 -7.29 -19.62 -17.19
CA PRO A 89 -7.68 -18.21 -17.13
C PRO A 89 -8.95 -18.04 -17.97
N LYS A 90 -10.01 -17.51 -17.36
CA LYS A 90 -11.25 -17.11 -18.03
C LYS A 90 -11.05 -15.79 -18.78
#